data_AF-A0A9W5IWU3-F1
#
_entry.id   AF-A0A9W5IWU3-F1
#
_cell.length_a   1.000
_cell.length_b   1.000
_cell.length_c   1.000
_cell.angle_alpha   90.00
_cell.angle_beta   90.00
_cell.angle_gamma   90.00
#
_symmetry.space_group_name_H-M   'P 1'
#
loop_
_entity.id
_entity.type
_entity.pdbx_description
1 polymer ?
#
loop_
_entity_poly.entity_id
_entity_poly.type
_entity_poly.pdbx_seq_one_letter_code
_entity_poly.pdbx_strand_id
1 'polypeptide(L)'
;MKFNKFLALTAAAGLAFSVNAYAAKEIKIASNNTPYSEADVQKLAATATGMGVKEPVSLNAAGGTVTVSGSSATKCTFKVGAGDTPQIQGVSCK
;
A
#
# COMPACT_ATOMS: atom_id res chain seq x y z
N MET A 1 -13.31 -62.20 5.83
CA MET A 1 -12.76 -61.31 4.79
C MET A 1 -13.30 -59.91 5.04
N LYS A 2 -12.40 -58.91 5.08
CA LYS A 2 -12.64 -57.57 5.62
C LYS A 2 -12.91 -56.63 4.44
N PHE A 3 -14.13 -56.08 4.33
CA PHE A 3 -14.47 -55.11 3.28
C PHE A 3 -13.96 -53.72 3.68
N ASN A 4 -12.80 -53.34 3.14
CA ASN A 4 -12.34 -51.96 3.10
C ASN A 4 -12.80 -51.33 1.78
N LYS A 5 -13.47 -50.19 1.86
CA LYS A 5 -13.52 -49.12 0.84
C LYS A 5 -14.52 -48.08 1.32
N PHE A 6 -14.04 -46.86 1.60
CA PHE A 6 -14.64 -45.62 1.08
C PHE A 6 -13.83 -44.42 1.59
N LEU A 7 -13.58 -43.52 0.65
CA LEU A 7 -13.31 -42.09 0.83
C LEU A 7 -11.97 -41.67 1.47
N ALA A 8 -11.08 -41.15 0.63
CA ALA A 8 -10.55 -39.79 0.81
C ALA A 8 -9.75 -39.38 -0.43
N LEU A 9 -10.45 -38.81 -1.41
CA LEU A 9 -9.84 -37.95 -2.42
C LEU A 9 -9.95 -36.53 -1.90
N THR A 10 -8.88 -35.99 -1.32
CA THR A 10 -8.73 -34.54 -1.14
C THR A 10 -7.29 -34.19 -1.44
N ALA A 11 -7.06 -33.88 -2.71
CA ALA A 11 -5.97 -33.01 -3.12
C ALA A 11 -6.26 -31.62 -2.54
N ALA A 12 -5.46 -31.17 -1.58
CA ALA A 12 -5.33 -29.76 -1.25
C ALA A 12 -3.97 -29.31 -1.77
N ALA A 13 -3.99 -28.77 -2.98
CA ALA A 13 -2.87 -28.12 -3.60
C ALA A 13 -2.42 -26.91 -2.76
N GLY A 14 -1.10 -26.78 -2.65
CA GLY A 14 -0.40 -25.51 -2.77
C GLY A 14 -0.82 -24.41 -1.80
N LEU A 15 -0.17 -24.37 -0.65
CA LEU A 15 0.25 -23.10 -0.05
C LEU A 15 1.76 -23.11 0.06
N ALA A 16 2.41 -23.11 -1.10
CA ALA A 16 3.72 -22.48 -1.21
C ALA A 16 3.48 -20.98 -0.97
N PHE A 17 3.53 -20.56 0.29
CA PHE A 17 3.85 -19.17 0.60
C PHE A 17 5.32 -18.98 0.23
N SER A 18 5.56 -18.88 -1.07
CA SER A 18 6.74 -18.21 -1.57
C SER A 18 6.62 -16.78 -1.08
N VAL A 19 7.23 -16.52 0.07
CA VAL A 19 7.67 -15.19 0.50
C VAL A 19 8.73 -14.74 -0.50
N ASN A 20 8.27 -14.50 -1.74
CA ASN A 20 9.06 -13.85 -2.75
C ASN A 20 9.33 -12.47 -2.19
N ALA A 21 10.61 -12.26 -1.90
CA ALA A 21 11.37 -11.10 -2.30
C ALA A 21 10.62 -9.78 -2.16
N TYR A 22 11.19 -8.94 -1.30
CA TYR A 22 11.39 -7.49 -1.44
C TYR A 22 11.46 -6.98 -2.89
N ALA A 23 10.42 -7.19 -3.69
CA ALA A 23 10.04 -6.36 -4.79
C ALA A 23 9.24 -5.25 -4.13
N ALA A 24 9.67 -4.01 -4.32
CA ALA A 24 8.85 -2.86 -3.97
C ALA A 24 7.53 -3.01 -4.74
N LYS A 25 6.54 -3.64 -4.10
CA LYS A 25 5.22 -3.85 -4.68
C LYS A 25 4.70 -2.45 -4.94
N GLU A 26 4.50 -2.16 -6.21
CA GLU A 26 3.93 -0.89 -6.63
C GLU A 26 2.61 -0.69 -5.86
N ILE A 27 2.56 0.37 -5.07
CA ILE A 27 1.42 0.62 -4.19
C ILE A 27 0.24 0.93 -5.11
N LYS A 28 -0.88 0.25 -4.88
CA LYS A 28 -2.10 0.51 -5.66
C LYS A 28 -2.63 1.90 -5.35
N ILE A 29 -2.52 2.82 -6.31
CA ILE A 29 -3.08 4.17 -6.23
C ILE A 29 -4.48 4.15 -6.84
N ALA A 30 -5.51 4.47 -6.05
CA ALA A 30 -6.88 4.66 -6.53
C ALA A 30 -7.07 6.04 -7.17
N SER A 31 -6.40 7.06 -6.65
CA SER A 31 -6.48 8.44 -7.14
C SER A 31 -5.24 9.24 -6.75
N ASN A 32 -4.75 10.09 -7.65
CA ASN A 32 -3.67 11.03 -7.40
C ASN A 32 -4.06 12.42 -7.88
N ASN A 33 -4.20 13.36 -6.94
CA ASN A 33 -4.41 14.77 -7.21
C ASN A 33 -3.24 15.60 -6.68
N THR A 34 -2.02 15.13 -6.94
CA THR A 34 -0.79 15.84 -6.61
C THR A 34 -0.04 16.21 -7.89
N PRO A 35 0.73 17.31 -7.90
CA PRO A 35 1.52 17.70 -9.06
C PRO A 35 2.83 16.89 -9.20
N TYR A 36 3.04 15.87 -8.37
CA TYR A 36 4.30 15.13 -8.29
C TYR A 36 4.39 14.02 -9.33
N SER A 37 5.63 13.66 -9.66
CA SER A 37 5.93 12.51 -10.50
C SER A 37 5.39 11.20 -9.92
N GLU A 38 5.06 10.23 -10.76
CA GLU A 38 4.59 8.91 -10.31
C GLU A 38 5.59 8.24 -9.36
N ALA A 39 6.89 8.40 -9.62
CA ALA A 39 7.96 7.88 -8.77
C ALA A 39 7.90 8.46 -7.35
N ASP A 40 7.61 9.76 -7.21
CA ASP A 40 7.52 10.40 -5.90
C ASP A 40 6.18 10.12 -5.21
N VAL A 41 5.09 10.00 -5.99
CA VAL A 41 3.78 9.53 -5.50
C VAL A 41 3.90 8.13 -4.91
N GLN A 42 4.60 7.21 -5.58
CA GLN A 42 4.86 5.86 -5.08
C GLN A 42 5.65 5.85 -3.77
N LYS A 43 6.66 6.74 -3.62
CA LYS A 43 7.40 6.87 -2.36
C LYS A 43 6.53 7.41 -1.21
N LEU A 44 5.71 8.42 -1.48
CA LEU A 44 4.76 8.98 -0.51
C LEU A 44 3.73 7.91 -0.08
N ALA A 45 3.20 7.18 -1.06
CA ALA A 45 2.29 6.08 -0.84
C ALA A 45 2.93 4.95 -0.03
N ALA A 46 4.14 4.52 -0.38
CA ALA A 46 4.87 3.47 0.34
C ALA A 46 5.18 3.87 1.79
N THR A 47 5.51 5.14 2.01
CA THR A 47 5.71 5.66 3.37
C THR A 47 4.41 5.61 4.16
N ALA A 48 3.30 6.07 3.58
CA ALA A 48 2.00 6.05 4.24
C ALA A 48 1.52 4.62 4.54
N THR A 49 1.72 3.67 3.61
CA THR A 49 1.34 2.28 3.83
C THR A 49 2.21 1.60 4.88
N GLY A 50 3.51 1.92 4.92
CA GLY A 50 4.41 1.51 6.00
C GLY A 50 4.00 2.03 7.38
N MET A 51 3.25 3.15 7.44
CA MET A 51 2.71 3.74 8.66
C MET A 51 1.28 3.27 9.01
N GLY A 52 0.68 2.37 8.22
CA GLY A 52 -0.60 1.74 8.52
C GLY A 52 -1.78 2.14 7.62
N VAL A 53 -1.55 3.00 6.61
CA VAL A 53 -2.55 3.26 5.58
C VAL A 53 -2.73 2.00 4.72
N LYS A 54 -3.96 1.50 4.54
CA LYS A 54 -4.21 0.30 3.73
C LYS A 54 -4.47 0.64 2.28
N GLU A 55 -3.92 -0.16 1.36
CA GLU A 55 -4.21 -0.10 -0.07
C GLU A 55 -5.70 -0.37 -0.39
N PRO A 56 -6.22 0.14 -1.53
CA PRO A 56 -5.60 1.11 -2.41
C PRO A 56 -5.58 2.51 -1.76
N VAL A 57 -4.54 3.30 -2.04
CA VAL A 57 -4.35 4.62 -1.44
C VAL A 57 -4.70 5.74 -2.43
N SER A 58 -5.09 6.89 -1.89
CA SER A 58 -5.39 8.12 -2.64
C SER A 58 -4.56 9.25 -2.07
N LEU A 59 -3.99 10.06 -2.96
CA LEU A 59 -3.17 11.22 -2.61
C LEU A 59 -3.84 12.51 -3.05
N ASN A 60 -3.82 13.52 -2.17
CA ASN A 60 -4.39 14.84 -2.46
C ASN A 60 -3.45 15.92 -1.93
N ALA A 61 -3.02 16.83 -2.81
CA ALA A 61 -2.19 17.97 -2.44
C ALA A 61 -3.06 19.22 -2.18
N ALA A 62 -2.90 19.83 -1.01
CA ALA A 62 -3.58 21.09 -0.65
C ALA A 62 -2.70 21.93 0.27
N GLY A 63 -2.51 23.21 -0.07
CA GLY A 63 -1.92 24.22 0.83
C GLY A 63 -0.53 23.86 1.40
N GLY A 64 0.34 23.22 0.61
CA GLY A 64 1.68 22.79 1.08
C GLY A 64 1.66 21.50 1.90
N THR A 65 0.59 20.70 1.79
CA THR A 65 0.51 19.37 2.38
C THR A 65 0.02 18.35 1.36
N VAL A 66 0.44 17.10 1.52
CA VAL A 66 -0.08 15.95 0.81
C VAL A 66 -0.77 15.05 1.80
N THR A 67 -2.05 14.82 1.64
CA THR A 67 -2.78 13.83 2.42
C THR A 67 -2.85 12.53 1.64
N VAL A 68 -2.40 11.44 2.27
CA VAL A 68 -2.49 10.08 1.80
C VAL A 68 -3.46 9.33 2.69
N SER A 69 -4.50 8.77 2.08
CA SER A 69 -5.53 8.00 2.77
C SER A 69 -5.83 6.75 1.97
N GLY A 70 -6.39 5.72 2.60
CA GLY A 70 -6.71 4.48 1.91
C GLY A 70 -7.96 3.84 2.46
N SER A 71 -8.02 2.51 2.39
CA SER A 71 -9.17 1.73 2.87
C SER A 71 -9.23 1.61 4.41
N SER A 72 -8.18 2.04 5.13
CA SER A 72 -8.16 2.09 6.60
C SER A 72 -8.58 3.45 7.16
N ALA A 73 -8.86 3.50 8.46
CA ALA A 73 -9.11 4.74 9.19
C ALA A 73 -7.85 5.63 9.27
N THR A 74 -6.65 5.04 9.15
CA THR A 74 -5.37 5.74 9.21
C THR A 74 -5.17 6.62 7.99
N LYS A 75 -4.81 7.89 8.22
CA LYS A 75 -4.49 8.88 7.20
C LYS A 75 -3.17 9.54 7.54
N CYS A 76 -2.29 9.65 6.55
CA CYS A 76 -1.00 10.30 6.68
C CYS A 76 -1.01 11.65 5.96
N THR A 77 -0.67 12.71 6.67
CA THR A 77 -0.46 14.03 6.09
C THR A 77 1.03 14.34 6.10
N PHE A 78 1.59 14.53 4.91
CA PHE A 78 2.95 14.98 4.69
C PHE A 78 2.94 16.49 4.51
N LYS A 79 3.70 17.20 5.34
CA LYS A 79 3.99 18.61 5.12
C LYS A 79 5.09 18.70 4.07
N VAL A 80 4.82 19.37 2.95
CA VAL A 80 5.74 19.47 1.82
C VAL A 80 6.19 20.91 1.62
N GLY A 81 7.46 21.12 1.27
CA GLY A 81 7.99 22.43 0.88
C GLY A 81 7.50 22.89 -0.49
N ALA A 82 7.91 24.10 -0.87
CA ALA A 82 7.65 24.63 -2.21
C ALA A 82 8.58 23.97 -3.24
N GLY A 83 8.03 23.60 -4.41
CA GLY A 83 8.77 23.03 -5.53
C GLY A 83 8.06 21.83 -6.18
N ASP A 84 8.62 21.38 -7.29
CA ASP A 84 8.06 20.28 -8.12
C ASP A 84 8.40 18.88 -7.58
N THR A 85 9.27 18.81 -6.57
CA THR A 85 9.57 17.57 -5.83
C THR A 85 9.06 17.69 -4.40
N PRO A 86 8.49 16.62 -3.81
CA PRO A 86 7.99 16.68 -2.46
C PRO A 86 9.15 16.78 -1.46
N GLN A 87 9.40 17.99 -0.97
CA GLN A 87 10.34 18.24 0.12
C GLN A 87 9.64 17.98 1.45
N ILE A 88 9.69 16.75 1.96
CA ILE A 88 8.97 16.37 3.18
C ILE A 88 9.60 17.07 4.39
N GLN A 89 8.85 18.00 4.99
CA GLN A 89 9.22 18.74 6.19
C GLN A 89 8.68 18.09 7.47
N GLY A 90 7.72 17.17 7.34
CA GLY A 90 7.17 16.43 8.46
C GLY A 90 6.05 15.49 8.00
N VAL A 91 5.78 14.46 8.80
CA VAL A 91 4.69 13.52 8.57
C VAL A 91 3.86 13.36 9.85
N SER A 92 2.54 13.28 9.69
CA SER A 92 1.62 12.98 10.79
C SER A 92 0.62 11.95 10.30
N CYS A 93 0.56 10.79 10.96
CA CYS A 93 -0.41 9.74 10.66
C CYS A 93 -1.32 9.52 11.86
N LYS A 94 -2.63 9.51 11.64
CA LYS A 94 -3.66 9.33 12.66
C LYS A 94 -4.79 8.46 12.15
#